data_AF-A0A954Z7K2-F1
#
_entry.id   AF-A0A954Z7K2-F1
#
_cell.length_a   1.000
_cell.length_b   1.000
_cell.length_c   1.000
_cell.angle_alpha   90.00
_cell.angle_beta   90.00
_cell.angle_gamma   90.00
#
_symmetry.space_group_name_H-M   'P 1'
#
loop_
_entity.id
_entity.type
_entity.pdbx_description
1 polymer ?
#
loop_
_entity_poly.entity_id
_entity_poly.type
_entity_poly.pdbx_seq_one_letter_code
_entity_poly.pdbx_strand_id
1 'polypeptide(L)'
;MVLCAALATPGTTDAAEAMVDQQLADACADLDAWLGGGDNGDQWRDFLRWDKLQAIVASAEEGEAAQVAEVLRRFESDAPGLEKRRFRRVRELLQRRLSRLKTERSEDLPALARASRKDYRPVTQQRLEDLQRRLRESAADLMRTLGEGSSLAAGWRSYLKWQSLEPHLSLDADPTSASLVELDEVIRQFRTNAPGLEHPAFQQTVDALVAYRETTPWALAQRIRDPGPSYERNLETLAVQLERHRENPTSETAWKVGRVVGLVQLLGDSP
;
A
#
# COMPACT_ATOMS: atom_id res chain seq x y z
N MET A 1 11.40 15.50 34.13
CA MET A 1 11.20 14.53 33.03
C MET A 1 9.77 14.75 32.54
N VAL A 2 9.60 15.64 31.55
CA VAL A 2 8.28 16.12 31.11
C VAL A 2 7.78 15.17 30.03
N LEU A 3 6.71 14.41 30.32
CA LEU A 3 5.96 13.71 29.28
C LEU A 3 5.18 14.74 28.48
N CYS A 4 5.65 15.04 27.26
CA CYS A 4 4.85 15.73 26.26
C CYS A 4 3.79 14.74 25.73
N ALA A 5 2.59 14.78 26.31
CA ALA A 5 1.41 14.27 25.65
C ALA A 5 1.07 15.23 24.50
N ALA A 6 1.40 14.84 23.27
CA ALA A 6 0.92 15.53 22.08
C ALA A 6 -0.58 15.27 21.96
N LEU A 7 -1.40 16.21 22.46
CA LEU A 7 -2.81 16.26 22.15
C LEU A 7 -2.93 16.54 20.64
N ALA A 8 -3.33 15.54 19.87
CA ALA A 8 -3.72 15.72 18.48
C ALA A 8 -4.87 16.74 18.44
N THR A 9 -4.67 17.86 17.75
CA THR A 9 -5.73 18.85 17.55
C THR A 9 -6.81 18.23 16.67
N PRO A 10 -8.09 18.20 17.12
CA PRO A 10 -9.17 17.51 16.40
C PRO A 10 -9.48 18.06 14.99
N GLY A 11 -8.90 19.20 14.59
CA GLY A 11 -9.17 19.82 13.28
C GLY A 11 -8.35 19.29 12.09
N THR A 12 -7.29 18.51 12.31
CA THR A 12 -6.42 18.06 11.18
C THR A 12 -6.95 16.79 10.52
N THR A 13 -7.58 15.92 11.31
CA THR A 13 -8.11 14.63 10.86
C THR A 13 -9.32 14.83 9.96
N ASP A 14 -10.27 15.66 10.38
CA ASP A 14 -11.54 15.91 9.68
C ASP A 14 -11.33 16.47 8.24
N ALA A 15 -10.31 17.32 8.05
CA ALA A 15 -9.98 17.89 6.74
C ALA A 15 -9.36 16.86 5.77
N ALA A 16 -8.51 15.96 6.28
CA ALA A 16 -7.94 14.89 5.47
C ALA A 16 -9.00 13.85 5.08
N GLU A 17 -9.99 13.64 5.94
CA GLU A 17 -11.08 12.69 5.74
C GLU A 17 -12.07 13.19 4.69
N ALA A 18 -12.50 14.46 4.79
CA ALA A 18 -13.30 15.11 3.77
C ALA A 18 -12.61 15.09 2.39
N MET A 19 -11.27 15.18 2.36
CA MET A 19 -10.52 15.08 1.11
C MET A 19 -10.61 13.68 0.46
N VAL A 20 -10.59 12.59 1.23
CA VAL A 20 -10.72 11.23 0.67
C VAL A 20 -12.12 11.02 0.09
N ASP A 21 -13.16 11.49 0.77
CA ASP A 21 -14.54 11.36 0.30
C ASP A 21 -14.78 12.19 -0.97
N GLN A 22 -14.26 13.42 -1.02
CA GLN A 22 -14.30 14.23 -2.25
C GLN A 22 -13.55 13.55 -3.40
N GLN A 23 -12.35 13.01 -3.15
CA GLN A 23 -11.57 12.30 -4.16
C GLN A 23 -12.31 11.06 -4.69
N LEU A 24 -13.02 10.35 -3.81
CA LEU A 24 -13.83 9.19 -4.19
C LEU A 24 -15.01 9.62 -5.07
N ALA A 25 -15.71 10.71 -4.71
CA ALA A 25 -16.79 11.26 -5.52
C ALA A 25 -16.30 11.65 -6.91
N ASP A 26 -15.19 12.39 -7.00
CA ASP A 26 -14.58 12.80 -8.28
C ASP A 26 -14.16 11.60 -9.14
N ALA A 27 -13.57 10.58 -8.52
CA ALA A 27 -13.17 9.36 -9.22
C ALA A 27 -14.38 8.56 -9.73
N CYS A 28 -15.49 8.52 -8.98
CA CYS A 28 -16.72 7.89 -9.42
C CYS A 28 -17.35 8.66 -10.60
N ALA A 29 -17.35 9.99 -10.56
CA ALA A 29 -17.85 10.81 -11.67
C ALA A 29 -17.02 10.63 -12.95
N ASP A 30 -15.68 10.62 -12.86
CA ASP A 30 -14.81 10.32 -14.02
C ASP A 30 -15.03 8.90 -14.57
N LEU A 31 -15.23 7.92 -13.68
CA LEU A 31 -15.50 6.55 -14.11
C LEU A 31 -16.85 6.43 -14.82
N ASP A 32 -17.92 7.05 -14.29
CA ASP A 32 -19.24 7.03 -14.92
C ASP A 32 -19.26 7.70 -16.29
N ALA A 33 -18.62 8.87 -16.39
CA ALA A 33 -18.48 9.59 -17.66
C ALA A 33 -17.72 8.75 -18.70
N TRP A 34 -16.70 8.00 -18.27
CA TRP A 34 -15.93 7.11 -19.14
C TRP A 34 -16.71 5.86 -19.56
N LEU A 35 -17.50 5.27 -18.65
CA LEU A 35 -18.40 4.16 -18.98
C LEU A 35 -19.45 4.58 -20.02
N GLY A 36 -19.86 5.85 -19.98
CA GLY A 36 -20.78 6.43 -20.95
C GLY A 36 -22.16 5.76 -20.93
N GLY A 37 -22.93 5.95 -21.99
CA GLY A 37 -24.20 5.27 -22.17
C GLY A 37 -24.06 3.96 -22.95
N GLY A 38 -25.04 3.07 -22.82
CA GLY A 38 -25.20 1.87 -23.63
C GLY A 38 -24.83 0.57 -22.90
N ASP A 39 -25.11 -0.55 -23.56
CA ASP A 39 -25.14 -1.88 -22.96
C ASP A 39 -23.86 -2.25 -22.19
N ASN A 40 -22.68 -1.89 -22.70
CA ASN A 40 -21.42 -2.19 -22.01
C ASN A 40 -21.25 -1.37 -20.72
N GLY A 41 -21.61 -0.08 -20.75
CA GLY A 41 -21.56 0.77 -19.55
C GLY A 41 -22.54 0.27 -18.49
N ASP A 42 -23.74 -0.12 -18.90
CA ASP A 42 -24.79 -0.63 -18.01
C ASP A 42 -24.40 -1.98 -17.38
N GLN A 43 -23.78 -2.88 -18.15
CA GLN A 43 -23.22 -4.13 -17.62
C GLN A 43 -22.17 -3.89 -16.54
N TRP A 44 -21.27 -2.91 -16.76
CA TRP A 44 -20.28 -2.54 -15.74
C TRP A 44 -20.93 -1.93 -14.50
N ARG A 45 -21.94 -1.08 -14.66
CA ARG A 45 -22.67 -0.50 -13.53
C ARG A 45 -23.36 -1.56 -12.68
N ASP A 46 -24.05 -2.52 -13.31
CA ASP A 46 -24.69 -3.63 -12.56
C ASP A 46 -23.64 -4.50 -11.87
N PHE A 47 -22.58 -4.90 -12.59
CA PHE A 47 -21.50 -5.71 -12.05
C PHE A 47 -20.84 -5.07 -10.81
N LEU A 48 -20.56 -3.77 -10.87
CA LEU A 48 -19.93 -3.02 -9.79
C LEU A 48 -20.90 -2.60 -8.68
N ARG A 49 -22.20 -2.89 -8.81
CA ARG A 49 -23.24 -2.40 -7.90
C ARG A 49 -23.24 -0.88 -7.81
N TRP A 50 -23.26 -0.21 -8.96
CA TRP A 50 -23.11 1.25 -9.08
C TRP A 50 -24.07 2.03 -8.18
N ASP A 51 -25.33 1.60 -8.05
CA ASP A 51 -26.31 2.25 -7.16
C ASP A 51 -25.86 2.25 -5.70
N LYS A 52 -25.26 1.15 -5.22
CA LYS A 52 -24.70 1.07 -3.87
C LYS A 52 -23.47 1.96 -3.73
N LEU A 53 -22.62 2.01 -4.76
CA LEU A 53 -21.46 2.89 -4.76
C LEU A 53 -21.89 4.37 -4.69
N GLN A 54 -22.90 4.77 -5.46
CA GLN A 54 -23.46 6.13 -5.42
C GLN A 54 -24.05 6.46 -4.04
N ALA A 55 -24.76 5.50 -3.42
CA ALA A 55 -25.26 5.67 -2.05
C ALA A 55 -24.12 5.88 -1.03
N ILE A 56 -23.05 5.09 -1.12
CA ILE A 56 -21.84 5.26 -0.28
C ILE A 56 -21.21 6.64 -0.49
N VAL A 57 -21.09 7.10 -1.74
CA VAL A 57 -20.50 8.42 -2.04
C VAL A 57 -21.38 9.56 -1.52
N ALA A 58 -22.71 9.43 -1.63
CA ALA A 58 -23.65 10.45 -1.20
C ALA A 58 -23.81 10.53 0.33
N SER A 59 -23.57 9.43 1.03
CA SER A 59 -23.68 9.35 2.47
C SER A 59 -22.35 9.68 3.14
N ALA A 60 -22.37 10.64 4.07
CA ALA A 60 -21.26 10.93 4.97
C ALA A 60 -21.35 10.14 6.28
N GLU A 61 -22.47 9.44 6.53
CA GLU A 61 -22.70 8.83 7.83
C GLU A 61 -21.87 7.56 8.04
N GLU A 62 -21.40 7.42 9.28
CA GLU A 62 -20.48 6.40 9.79
C GLU A 62 -21.02 4.97 9.75
N GLY A 63 -22.10 4.67 9.01
CA GLY A 63 -22.89 3.43 8.97
C GLY A 63 -22.34 2.25 8.14
N GLU A 64 -21.33 2.48 7.29
CA GLU A 64 -21.30 1.81 5.97
C GLU A 64 -20.16 0.84 5.70
N ALA A 65 -19.28 0.56 6.67
CA ALA A 65 -18.08 -0.26 6.42
C ALA A 65 -18.39 -1.61 5.72
N ALA A 66 -19.51 -2.25 6.06
CA ALA A 66 -19.94 -3.50 5.41
C ALA A 66 -20.34 -3.29 3.94
N GLN A 67 -21.00 -2.18 3.61
CA GLN A 67 -21.39 -1.84 2.24
C GLN A 67 -20.16 -1.46 1.41
N VAL A 68 -19.24 -0.66 1.96
CA VAL A 68 -17.96 -0.33 1.32
C VAL A 68 -17.17 -1.61 1.03
N ALA A 69 -17.07 -2.52 2.00
CA ALA A 69 -16.40 -3.81 1.81
C ALA A 69 -17.10 -4.69 0.76
N GLU A 70 -18.42 -4.64 0.65
CA GLU A 70 -19.16 -5.37 -0.40
C GLU A 70 -18.84 -4.84 -1.80
N VAL A 71 -18.92 -3.52 -2.01
CA VAL A 71 -18.63 -2.89 -3.29
C VAL A 71 -17.15 -3.07 -3.65
N LEU A 72 -16.25 -2.89 -2.68
CA LEU A 72 -14.82 -3.06 -2.87
C LEU A 72 -14.47 -4.48 -3.37
N ARG A 73 -15.11 -5.53 -2.85
CA ARG A 73 -14.92 -6.91 -3.34
C ARG A 73 -15.22 -7.07 -4.83
N ARG A 74 -16.11 -6.27 -5.42
CA ARG A 74 -16.38 -6.29 -6.87
C ARG A 74 -15.20 -5.71 -7.66
N PHE A 75 -14.66 -4.57 -7.20
CA PHE A 75 -13.48 -3.95 -7.78
C PHE A 75 -12.18 -4.78 -7.62
N GLU A 76 -12.16 -5.71 -6.67
CA GLU A 76 -11.03 -6.59 -6.38
C GLU A 76 -11.11 -7.95 -7.07
N SER A 77 -12.20 -8.23 -7.78
CA SER A 77 -12.32 -9.46 -8.55
C SER A 77 -11.37 -9.49 -9.76
N ASP A 78 -11.18 -10.67 -10.33
CA ASP A 78 -10.35 -10.89 -11.52
C ASP A 78 -11.09 -10.60 -12.84
N ALA A 79 -12.14 -9.78 -12.82
CA ALA A 79 -12.90 -9.46 -14.02
C ALA A 79 -12.03 -8.65 -15.02
N PRO A 80 -11.94 -9.07 -16.30
CA PRO A 80 -11.13 -8.36 -17.30
C PRO A 80 -11.58 -6.91 -17.46
N GLY A 81 -10.63 -5.97 -17.40
CA GLY A 81 -10.90 -4.53 -17.49
C GLY A 81 -10.72 -3.79 -16.18
N LEU A 82 -10.78 -4.46 -15.03
CA LEU A 82 -10.59 -3.83 -13.71
C LEU A 82 -9.14 -3.36 -13.46
N GLU A 83 -8.18 -3.81 -14.27
CA GLU A 83 -6.80 -3.34 -14.26
C GLU A 83 -6.63 -1.90 -14.80
N LYS A 84 -7.66 -1.36 -15.49
CA LYS A 84 -7.59 -0.01 -16.05
C LYS A 84 -7.51 1.04 -14.95
N ARG A 85 -6.81 2.13 -15.27
CA ARG A 85 -6.47 3.21 -14.33
C ARG A 85 -7.67 3.74 -13.54
N ARG A 86 -8.85 3.89 -14.17
CA ARG A 86 -10.05 4.44 -13.53
C ARG A 86 -10.63 3.52 -12.46
N PHE A 87 -10.78 2.22 -12.77
CA PHE A 87 -11.24 1.23 -11.79
C PHE A 87 -10.25 1.09 -10.62
N ARG A 88 -8.94 1.04 -10.91
CA ARG A 88 -7.90 1.00 -9.86
C ARG A 88 -7.99 2.20 -8.92
N ARG A 89 -8.19 3.40 -9.47
CA ARG A 89 -8.32 4.63 -8.66
C ARG A 89 -9.52 4.56 -7.69
N VAL A 90 -10.69 4.14 -8.18
CA VAL A 90 -11.88 3.98 -7.31
C VAL A 90 -11.64 2.91 -6.25
N ARG A 91 -11.02 1.79 -6.62
CA ARG A 91 -10.65 0.71 -5.70
C ARG A 91 -9.75 1.19 -4.56
N GLU A 92 -8.68 1.92 -4.89
CA GLU A 92 -7.74 2.47 -3.91
C GLU A 92 -8.43 3.43 -2.93
N LEU A 93 -9.35 4.26 -3.42
CA LEU A 93 -10.11 5.20 -2.59
C LEU A 93 -11.13 4.48 -1.70
N LEU A 94 -11.80 3.45 -2.21
CA LEU A 94 -12.69 2.58 -1.41
C LEU A 94 -11.92 1.84 -0.31
N GLN A 95 -10.69 1.38 -0.59
CA GLN A 95 -9.82 0.76 0.42
C GLN A 95 -9.46 1.75 1.52
N ARG A 96 -9.05 2.97 1.16
CA ARG A 96 -8.72 4.03 2.13
C ARG A 96 -9.92 4.39 3.00
N ARG A 97 -11.09 4.57 2.40
CA ARG A 97 -12.34 4.85 3.13
C ARG A 97 -12.72 3.69 4.06
N LEU A 98 -12.62 2.44 3.60
CA LEU A 98 -12.90 1.27 4.44
C LEU A 98 -11.93 1.18 5.63
N SER A 99 -10.64 1.43 5.40
CA SER A 99 -9.63 1.46 6.48
C SER A 99 -9.95 2.54 7.49
N ARG A 100 -10.33 3.74 7.04
CA ARG A 100 -10.77 4.84 7.91
C ARG A 100 -11.97 4.44 8.77
N LEU A 101 -13.06 3.97 8.15
CA LEU A 101 -14.27 3.54 8.85
C LEU A 101 -13.99 2.41 9.86
N LYS A 102 -13.05 1.51 9.54
CA LYS A 102 -12.59 0.47 10.46
C LYS A 102 -11.82 1.07 11.64
N THR A 103 -11.00 2.09 11.44
CA THR A 103 -10.25 2.78 12.50
C THR A 103 -11.15 3.62 13.40
N GLU A 104 -12.04 4.44 12.84
CA GLU A 104 -12.97 5.32 13.56
C GLU A 104 -13.91 4.51 14.47
N ARG A 105 -14.47 3.42 13.95
CA ARG A 105 -15.37 2.54 14.72
C ARG A 105 -14.66 1.65 15.72
N SER A 106 -13.36 1.46 15.57
CA SER A 106 -12.61 0.53 16.38
C SER A 106 -11.99 1.23 17.58
N GLU A 107 -12.82 1.66 18.53
CA GLU A 107 -12.38 1.81 19.93
C GLU A 107 -11.83 0.47 20.47
N ASP A 108 -12.20 -0.65 19.86
CA ASP A 108 -11.75 -2.01 20.19
C ASP A 108 -10.77 -2.57 19.13
N LEU A 109 -9.56 -2.00 19.08
CA LEU A 109 -8.45 -2.48 18.22
C LEU A 109 -8.25 -4.02 18.26
N PRO A 110 -8.42 -4.72 19.40
CA PRO A 110 -8.46 -6.18 19.41
C PRO A 110 -9.49 -6.82 18.48
N ALA A 111 -10.73 -6.34 18.49
CA ALA A 111 -11.79 -6.86 17.63
C ALA A 111 -11.47 -6.60 16.14
N LEU A 112 -10.92 -5.42 15.82
CA LEU A 112 -10.46 -5.11 14.47
C LEU A 112 -9.37 -6.08 14.00
N ALA A 113 -8.36 -6.34 14.82
CA ALA A 113 -7.30 -7.29 14.48
C ALA A 113 -7.88 -8.70 14.21
N ARG A 114 -8.87 -9.16 14.99
CA ARG A 114 -9.54 -10.45 14.75
C ARG A 114 -10.40 -10.47 13.49
N ALA A 115 -11.09 -9.38 13.18
CA ALA A 115 -11.92 -9.25 11.99
C ALA A 115 -11.06 -9.28 10.71
N SER A 116 -9.88 -8.67 10.74
CA SER A 116 -8.97 -8.60 9.60
C SER A 116 -8.21 -9.90 9.32
N ARG A 117 -8.39 -10.97 10.13
CA ARG A 117 -7.67 -12.26 9.92
C ARG A 117 -7.84 -12.81 8.50
N LYS A 118 -9.04 -12.64 7.93
CA LYS A 118 -9.38 -13.13 6.59
C LYS A 118 -9.04 -12.14 5.47
N ASP A 119 -8.48 -10.99 5.80
CA ASP A 119 -8.14 -9.95 4.82
C ASP A 119 -6.75 -10.19 4.19
N TYR A 120 -6.14 -11.36 4.43
CA TYR A 120 -4.86 -11.74 3.82
C TYR A 120 -4.96 -11.72 2.30
N ARG A 121 -3.99 -11.04 1.65
CA ARG A 121 -3.86 -11.01 0.20
C ARG A 121 -2.50 -11.53 -0.21
N PRO A 122 -2.43 -12.65 -0.95
CA PRO A 122 -1.16 -13.14 -1.47
C PRO A 122 -0.58 -12.13 -2.47
N VAL A 123 0.74 -11.96 -2.45
CA VAL A 123 1.45 -11.22 -3.50
C VAL A 123 1.43 -12.09 -4.76
N THR A 124 0.66 -11.67 -5.76
CA THR A 124 0.57 -12.38 -7.03
C THR A 124 1.84 -12.19 -7.86
N GLN A 125 2.12 -13.15 -8.74
CA GLN A 125 3.25 -13.05 -9.67
C GLN A 125 3.14 -11.81 -10.58
N GLN A 126 1.94 -11.52 -11.09
CA GLN A 126 1.66 -10.33 -11.90
C GLN A 126 2.03 -9.03 -11.15
N ARG A 127 1.74 -8.96 -9.85
CA ARG A 127 2.08 -7.80 -9.03
C ARG A 127 3.58 -7.62 -8.86
N LEU A 128 4.32 -8.71 -8.67
CA LEU A 128 5.78 -8.65 -8.61
C LEU A 128 6.35 -8.16 -9.95
N GLU A 129 5.84 -8.66 -11.07
CA GLU A 129 6.24 -8.23 -12.43
C GLU A 129 5.93 -6.75 -12.67
N ASP A 130 4.78 -6.25 -12.20
CA ASP A 130 4.41 -4.85 -12.27
C ASP A 130 5.38 -3.96 -11.47
N LEU A 131 5.77 -4.39 -10.26
CA LEU A 131 6.76 -3.69 -9.44
C LEU A 131 8.15 -3.69 -10.08
N GLN A 132 8.59 -4.83 -10.63
CA GLN A 132 9.86 -4.93 -11.37
C GLN A 132 9.87 -4.02 -12.61
N ARG A 133 8.77 -3.99 -13.36
CA ARG A 133 8.61 -3.09 -14.52
C ARG A 133 8.68 -1.63 -14.08
N ARG A 134 7.93 -1.24 -13.05
CA ARG A 134 7.94 0.13 -12.52
C ARG A 134 9.32 0.57 -12.05
N LEU A 135 10.04 -0.29 -11.32
CA LEU A 135 11.40 -0.02 -10.87
C LEU A 135 12.32 0.22 -12.07
N ARG A 136 12.30 -0.66 -13.09
CA ARG A 136 13.11 -0.52 -14.30
C ARG A 136 12.82 0.76 -15.07
N GLU A 137 11.53 1.09 -15.26
CA GLU A 137 11.11 2.31 -15.95
C GLU A 137 11.61 3.55 -15.21
N SER A 138 11.43 3.62 -13.88
CA SER A 138 11.92 4.76 -13.07
C SER A 138 13.45 4.89 -13.09
N ALA A 139 14.17 3.76 -13.00
CA ALA A 139 15.62 3.75 -13.04
C ALA A 139 16.16 4.22 -14.40
N ALA A 140 15.54 3.78 -15.50
CA ALA A 140 15.88 4.23 -16.85
C ALA A 140 15.61 5.72 -17.04
N ASP A 141 14.50 6.23 -16.50
CA ASP A 141 14.16 7.65 -16.56
C ASP A 141 15.14 8.53 -15.77
N LEU A 142 15.55 8.07 -14.59
CA LEU A 142 16.61 8.72 -13.80
C LEU A 142 17.93 8.78 -14.58
N MET A 143 18.36 7.69 -15.20
CA MET A 143 19.59 7.67 -15.99
C MET A 143 19.53 8.59 -17.21
N ARG A 144 18.38 8.67 -17.87
CA ARG A 144 18.16 9.62 -18.97
C ARG A 144 18.25 11.06 -18.50
N THR A 145 17.64 11.37 -17.35
CA THR A 145 17.64 12.70 -16.74
C THR A 145 19.05 13.16 -16.36
N LEU A 146 19.90 12.24 -15.89
CA LEU A 146 21.30 12.54 -15.55
C LEU A 146 22.23 12.64 -16.78
N GLY A 147 21.71 12.40 -17.98
CA GLY A 147 22.48 12.29 -19.21
C GLY A 147 23.29 11.00 -19.22
N GLU A 148 22.72 9.95 -19.79
CA GLU A 148 23.34 8.63 -19.83
C GLU A 148 24.76 8.69 -20.43
N GLY A 149 25.74 8.09 -19.74
CA GLY A 149 27.15 8.14 -20.13
C GLY A 149 27.90 9.43 -19.74
N SER A 150 27.23 10.41 -19.12
CA SER A 150 27.89 11.61 -18.61
C SER A 150 28.70 11.34 -17.33
N SER A 151 29.65 12.23 -17.03
CA SER A 151 30.38 12.21 -15.76
C SER A 151 29.47 12.41 -14.55
N LEU A 152 28.38 13.18 -14.71
CA LEU A 152 27.35 13.38 -13.68
C LEU A 152 26.63 12.06 -13.37
N ALA A 153 26.18 11.35 -14.40
CA ALA A 153 25.53 10.05 -14.25
C ALA A 153 26.49 9.02 -13.60
N ALA A 154 27.76 9.01 -13.97
CA ALA A 154 28.77 8.14 -13.36
C ALA A 154 28.96 8.43 -11.86
N GLY A 155 29.03 9.71 -11.48
CA GLY A 155 29.12 10.12 -10.07
C GLY A 155 27.93 9.65 -9.24
N TRP A 156 26.72 9.85 -9.75
CA TRP A 156 25.49 9.38 -9.09
C TRP A 156 25.39 7.86 -9.04
N ARG A 157 25.78 7.13 -10.10
CA ARG A 157 25.80 5.66 -10.07
C ARG A 157 26.71 5.12 -8.97
N SER A 158 27.89 5.72 -8.81
CA SER A 158 28.81 5.36 -7.73
C SER A 158 28.22 5.67 -6.36
N TYR A 159 27.72 6.91 -6.18
CA TYR A 159 27.13 7.38 -4.93
C TYR A 159 25.95 6.50 -4.45
N LEU A 160 25.04 6.19 -5.36
CA LEU A 160 23.84 5.38 -5.09
C LEU A 160 24.10 3.88 -5.04
N LYS A 161 25.36 3.44 -5.25
CA LYS A 161 25.74 2.02 -5.35
C LYS A 161 24.93 1.26 -6.40
N TRP A 162 24.83 1.85 -7.58
CA TRP A 162 24.02 1.37 -8.69
C TRP A 162 24.31 -0.08 -9.09
N GLN A 163 25.55 -0.55 -8.92
CA GLN A 163 25.94 -1.94 -9.18
C GLN A 163 25.13 -2.95 -8.36
N SER A 164 24.69 -2.61 -7.14
CA SER A 164 23.82 -3.47 -6.33
C SER A 164 22.35 -3.44 -6.78
N LEU A 165 21.95 -2.37 -7.47
CA LEU A 165 20.60 -2.23 -8.04
C LEU A 165 20.47 -2.95 -9.39
N GLU A 166 21.51 -2.91 -10.22
CA GLU A 166 21.53 -3.38 -11.60
C GLU A 166 21.01 -4.82 -11.83
N PRO A 167 21.33 -5.82 -10.98
CA PRO A 167 20.79 -7.17 -11.12
C PRO A 167 19.25 -7.23 -11.05
N HIS A 168 18.63 -6.31 -10.29
CA HIS A 168 17.18 -6.22 -10.15
C HIS A 168 16.50 -5.46 -11.30
N LEU A 169 17.29 -4.86 -12.20
CA LEU A 169 16.80 -4.15 -13.37
C LEU A 169 16.77 -5.02 -14.63
N SER A 170 17.23 -6.27 -14.56
CA SER A 170 17.17 -7.21 -15.68
C SER A 170 15.74 -7.67 -15.98
N LEU A 171 15.46 -8.08 -17.22
CA LEU A 171 14.22 -8.78 -17.59
C LEU A 171 14.11 -10.14 -16.91
N ASP A 172 15.24 -10.79 -16.72
CA ASP A 172 15.34 -12.13 -16.12
C ASP A 172 15.77 -12.06 -14.65
N ALA A 173 15.44 -10.95 -13.97
CA ALA A 173 15.80 -10.77 -12.56
C ALA A 173 15.08 -11.78 -11.68
N ASP A 174 15.85 -12.69 -11.05
CA ASP A 174 15.36 -13.60 -10.01
C ASP A 174 15.92 -13.18 -8.64
N PRO A 175 15.17 -12.36 -7.88
CA PRO A 175 15.65 -11.83 -6.62
C PRO A 175 15.85 -12.94 -5.59
N THR A 176 16.95 -12.88 -4.86
CA THR A 176 17.23 -13.73 -3.70
C THR A 176 17.19 -12.91 -2.42
N SER A 177 16.96 -13.57 -1.27
CA SER A 177 17.00 -12.89 0.03
C SER A 177 18.31 -12.12 0.26
N ALA A 178 19.44 -12.66 -0.19
CA ALA A 178 20.74 -11.98 -0.10
C ALA A 178 20.77 -10.71 -0.96
N SER A 179 20.35 -10.79 -2.23
CA SER A 179 20.31 -9.64 -3.14
C SER A 179 19.36 -8.53 -2.67
N LEU A 180 18.32 -8.86 -1.90
CA LEU A 180 17.40 -7.88 -1.33
C LEU A 180 18.03 -7.11 -0.17
N VAL A 181 18.85 -7.75 0.66
CA VAL A 181 19.58 -7.07 1.75
C VAL A 181 20.51 -5.98 1.19
N GLU A 182 21.12 -6.20 0.03
CA GLU A 182 21.96 -5.21 -0.64
C GLU A 182 21.17 -3.95 -1.06
N LEU A 183 19.87 -4.08 -1.36
CA LEU A 183 19.03 -2.92 -1.70
C LEU A 183 18.75 -2.01 -0.52
N ASP A 184 18.81 -2.51 0.72
CA ASP A 184 18.60 -1.68 1.92
C ASP A 184 19.65 -0.56 2.00
N GLU A 185 20.86 -0.87 1.55
CA GLU A 185 21.94 0.10 1.44
C GLU A 185 21.69 1.14 0.34
N VAL A 186 21.23 0.70 -0.84
CA VAL A 186 20.88 1.59 -1.95
C VAL A 186 19.78 2.56 -1.54
N ILE A 187 18.70 2.05 -0.93
CA ILE A 187 17.60 2.86 -0.40
C ILE A 187 18.11 3.87 0.63
N ARG A 188 19.01 3.45 1.52
CA ARG A 188 19.62 4.35 2.51
C ARG A 188 20.36 5.51 1.83
N GLN A 189 21.10 5.26 0.75
CA GLN A 189 21.78 6.33 0.01
C GLN A 189 20.80 7.31 -0.64
N PHE A 190 19.73 6.81 -1.28
CA PHE A 190 18.67 7.66 -1.84
C PHE A 190 17.97 8.54 -0.79
N ARG A 191 17.95 8.12 0.48
CA ARG A 191 17.31 8.84 1.59
C ARG A 191 18.26 9.75 2.38
N THR A 192 19.53 9.84 1.96
CA THR A 192 20.43 10.84 2.52
C THR A 192 19.97 12.25 2.11
N ASN A 193 20.29 13.26 2.90
CA ASN A 193 19.96 14.65 2.56
C ASN A 193 21.03 15.28 1.65
N ALA A 194 21.44 14.57 0.60
CA ALA A 194 22.42 15.07 -0.36
C ALA A 194 21.72 15.96 -1.41
N PRO A 195 22.29 17.14 -1.76
CA PRO A 195 21.70 18.03 -2.76
C PRO A 195 21.46 17.32 -4.10
N GLY A 196 20.28 17.51 -4.67
CA GLY A 196 19.83 16.91 -5.93
C GLY A 196 18.94 15.66 -5.74
N LEU A 197 18.96 15.00 -4.58
CA LEU A 197 18.09 13.85 -4.32
C LEU A 197 16.61 14.23 -4.21
N GLU A 198 16.31 15.50 -3.92
CA GLU A 198 14.96 16.06 -3.93
C GLU A 198 14.31 16.11 -5.32
N HIS A 199 15.08 15.92 -6.39
CA HIS A 199 14.54 15.95 -7.75
C HIS A 199 13.53 14.81 -7.98
N PRO A 200 12.41 15.06 -8.72
CA PRO A 200 11.34 14.09 -8.88
C PRO A 200 11.78 12.71 -9.40
N ALA A 201 12.75 12.63 -10.31
CA ALA A 201 13.24 11.36 -10.85
C ALA A 201 13.90 10.47 -9.78
N PHE A 202 14.63 11.07 -8.83
CA PHE A 202 15.22 10.33 -7.71
C PHE A 202 14.14 9.83 -6.74
N GLN A 203 13.19 10.71 -6.40
CA GLN A 203 12.07 10.37 -5.52
C GLN A 203 11.22 9.22 -6.09
N GLN A 204 10.88 9.29 -7.38
CA GLN A 204 10.13 8.21 -8.05
C GLN A 204 10.90 6.88 -8.07
N THR A 205 12.23 6.94 -8.26
CA THR A 205 13.07 5.74 -8.27
C THR A 205 13.16 5.10 -6.88
N VAL A 206 13.36 5.89 -5.81
CA VAL A 206 13.41 5.34 -4.46
C VAL A 206 12.05 4.80 -4.02
N ASP A 207 10.95 5.45 -4.40
CA ASP A 207 9.60 4.95 -4.11
C ASP A 207 9.35 3.59 -4.77
N ALA A 208 9.71 3.46 -6.05
CA ALA A 208 9.59 2.19 -6.77
C ALA A 208 10.50 1.10 -6.16
N LEU A 209 11.72 1.47 -5.76
CA LEU A 209 12.68 0.56 -5.13
C LEU A 209 12.20 0.06 -3.76
N VAL A 210 11.66 0.95 -2.93
CA VAL A 210 11.09 0.62 -1.62
C VAL A 210 9.92 -0.33 -1.78
N ALA A 211 8.96 -0.01 -2.66
CA ALA A 211 7.81 -0.88 -2.91
C ALA A 211 8.22 -2.28 -3.39
N TYR A 212 9.21 -2.36 -4.30
CA TYR A 212 9.77 -3.63 -4.75
C TYR A 212 10.45 -4.40 -3.60
N ARG A 213 11.30 -3.73 -2.81
CA ARG A 213 12.05 -4.34 -1.71
C ARG A 213 11.18 -4.84 -0.57
N GLU A 214 10.09 -4.14 -0.28
CA GLU A 214 9.12 -4.52 0.77
C GLU A 214 8.25 -5.69 0.34
N THR A 215 7.90 -5.77 -0.95
CA THR A 215 6.98 -6.79 -1.49
C THR A 215 7.68 -8.11 -1.85
N THR A 216 8.88 -8.04 -2.43
CA THR A 216 9.58 -9.21 -2.97
C THR A 216 9.83 -10.33 -1.96
N PRO A 217 10.24 -10.08 -0.70
CA PRO A 217 10.42 -11.15 0.29
C PRO A 217 9.18 -12.02 0.47
N TRP A 218 7.98 -11.45 0.32
CA TRP A 218 6.71 -12.18 0.45
C TRP A 218 6.41 -13.04 -0.75
N ALA A 219 6.70 -12.55 -1.95
CA ALA A 219 6.61 -13.35 -3.16
C ALA A 219 7.57 -14.55 -3.07
N LEU A 220 8.80 -14.33 -2.58
CA LEU A 220 9.77 -15.40 -2.37
C LEU A 220 9.32 -16.40 -1.28
N ALA A 221 8.80 -15.91 -0.15
CA ALA A 221 8.31 -16.77 0.92
C ALA A 221 7.13 -17.65 0.46
N GLN A 222 6.24 -17.10 -0.38
CA GLN A 222 5.10 -17.82 -0.97
C GLN A 222 5.53 -18.99 -1.86
N ARG A 223 6.70 -18.92 -2.51
CA ARG A 223 7.26 -20.04 -3.29
C ARG A 223 7.58 -21.25 -2.40
N ILE A 224 7.84 -21.04 -1.10
CA ILE A 224 8.20 -22.08 -0.14
C ILE A 224 6.98 -22.55 0.66
N ARG A 225 6.13 -21.61 1.12
CA ARG A 225 4.95 -21.90 1.95
C ARG A 225 3.88 -20.82 1.86
N ASP A 226 2.63 -21.20 2.09
CA ASP A 226 1.51 -20.26 2.24
C ASP A 226 1.68 -19.38 3.52
N PRO A 227 1.77 -18.04 3.39
CA PRO A 227 1.87 -17.13 4.53
C PRO A 227 0.52 -16.88 5.23
N GLY A 228 -0.61 -17.20 4.60
CA GLY A 228 -1.96 -16.91 5.11
C GLY A 228 -2.18 -17.37 6.56
N PRO A 229 -1.91 -18.64 6.90
CA PRO A 229 -2.02 -19.13 8.28
C PRO A 229 -1.12 -18.39 9.29
N SER A 230 0.02 -17.85 8.84
CA SER A 230 0.92 -17.07 9.69
C SER A 230 0.39 -15.66 9.92
N TYR A 231 -0.19 -15.04 8.89
CA TYR A 231 -0.89 -13.76 8.99
C TYR A 231 -2.07 -13.83 9.97
N GLU A 232 -2.94 -14.82 9.82
CA GLU A 232 -4.08 -15.04 10.72
C GLU A 232 -3.64 -15.18 12.18
N ARG A 233 -2.59 -15.97 12.44
CA ARG A 233 -2.04 -16.17 13.78
C ARG A 233 -1.41 -14.90 14.35
N ASN A 234 -0.72 -14.13 13.53
CA ASN A 234 -0.11 -12.87 13.95
C ASN A 234 -1.18 -11.83 14.31
N LEU A 235 -2.28 -11.75 13.55
CA LEU A 235 -3.41 -10.88 13.90
C LEU A 235 -4.14 -11.32 15.17
N GLU A 236 -4.31 -12.62 15.41
CA GLU A 236 -4.83 -13.10 16.70
C GLU A 236 -3.87 -12.73 17.84
N THR A 237 -2.56 -12.90 17.64
CA THR A 237 -1.55 -12.51 18.64
C THR A 237 -1.61 -11.02 18.91
N LEU A 238 -1.79 -10.19 17.88
CA LEU A 238 -1.93 -8.75 18.00
C LEU A 238 -3.15 -8.40 18.85
N ALA A 239 -4.30 -9.00 18.56
CA ALA A 239 -5.52 -8.79 19.33
C ALA A 239 -5.32 -9.06 20.82
N VAL A 240 -4.71 -10.20 21.15
CA VAL A 240 -4.40 -10.58 22.54
C VAL A 240 -3.44 -9.58 23.20
N GLN A 241 -2.41 -9.11 22.48
CA GLN A 241 -1.48 -8.12 23.06
C GLN A 241 -2.13 -6.75 23.26
N LEU A 242 -3.02 -6.34 22.36
CA LEU A 242 -3.78 -5.10 22.49
C LEU A 242 -4.74 -5.16 23.68
N GLU A 243 -5.43 -6.28 23.92
CA GLU A 243 -6.27 -6.48 25.11
C GLU A 243 -5.45 -6.36 26.39
N ARG A 244 -4.30 -7.06 26.46
CA ARG A 244 -3.40 -6.98 27.60
C ARG A 244 -2.86 -5.58 27.82
N HIS A 245 -2.53 -4.85 26.75
CA HIS A 245 -2.04 -3.48 26.86
C HIS A 245 -3.14 -2.54 27.37
N ARG A 246 -4.39 -2.75 26.93
CA ARG A 246 -5.56 -2.00 27.44
C ARG A 246 -5.81 -2.25 28.92
N GLU A 247 -5.70 -3.50 29.37
CA GLU A 247 -5.92 -3.88 30.78
C GLU A 247 -4.75 -3.47 31.70
N ASN A 248 -3.51 -3.59 31.21
CA ASN A 248 -2.29 -3.30 31.96
C ASN A 248 -1.21 -2.70 31.05
N PRO A 249 -1.24 -1.37 30.83
CA PRO A 249 -0.29 -0.70 29.95
C PRO A 249 1.10 -0.66 30.57
N THR A 250 2.05 -1.37 29.96
CA THR A 250 3.47 -1.39 30.33
C THR A 250 4.34 -1.24 29.10
N SER A 251 5.61 -0.90 29.29
CA SER A 251 6.59 -0.85 28.19
C SER A 251 6.74 -2.20 27.48
N GLU A 252 6.57 -3.31 28.21
CA GLU A 252 6.62 -4.65 27.64
C GLU A 252 5.42 -4.94 26.74
N THR A 253 4.19 -4.61 27.18
CA THR A 253 2.98 -4.82 26.36
C THR A 253 3.00 -3.93 25.12
N ALA A 254 3.46 -2.68 25.24
CA ALA A 254 3.68 -1.79 24.10
C ALA A 254 4.70 -2.34 23.10
N TRP A 255 5.85 -2.84 23.58
CA TRP A 255 6.87 -3.46 22.72
C TRP A 255 6.34 -4.70 21.99
N LYS A 256 5.57 -5.56 22.66
CA LYS A 256 4.95 -6.74 22.04
C LYS A 256 3.95 -6.35 20.95
N VAL A 257 3.09 -5.36 21.20
CA VAL A 257 2.19 -4.82 20.18
C VAL A 257 2.99 -4.33 18.97
N GLY A 258 3.99 -3.47 19.19
CA GLY A 258 4.82 -2.94 18.10
C GLY A 258 5.52 -4.03 17.28
N ARG A 259 6.05 -5.07 17.94
CA ARG A 259 6.68 -6.21 17.25
C ARG A 259 5.69 -6.96 16.37
N VAL A 260 4.48 -7.23 16.85
CA VAL A 260 3.47 -7.96 16.07
C VAL A 260 2.92 -7.10 14.94
N VAL A 261 2.67 -5.80 15.17
CA VAL A 261 2.30 -4.84 14.12
C VAL A 261 3.33 -4.85 13.00
N GLY A 262 4.63 -4.78 13.33
CA GLY A 262 5.68 -4.85 12.32
C GLY A 262 5.62 -6.14 11.49
N LEU A 263 5.35 -7.29 12.11
CA LEU A 263 5.17 -8.57 11.39
C LEU A 263 3.91 -8.62 10.53
N VAL A 264 2.81 -8.02 10.99
CA VAL A 264 1.54 -7.96 10.25
C VAL A 264 1.64 -7.01 9.07
N GLN A 265 2.23 -5.82 9.24
CA GLN A 265 2.48 -4.87 8.14
C GLN A 265 3.33 -5.51 7.05
N LEU A 266 4.37 -6.21 7.48
CA LEU A 266 5.19 -7.06 6.64
C LEU A 266 4.31 -8.06 5.84
N LEU A 267 3.42 -8.83 6.49
CA LEU A 267 2.61 -9.86 5.83
C LEU A 267 1.38 -9.37 5.04
N GLY A 268 0.79 -8.23 5.40
CA GLY A 268 -0.54 -7.81 4.96
C GLY A 268 -0.61 -6.46 4.26
N ASP A 269 0.35 -5.56 4.50
CA ASP A 269 0.44 -4.25 3.86
C ASP A 269 1.51 -4.24 2.76
N SER A 270 1.77 -5.38 2.11
CA SER A 270 2.34 -5.27 0.76
C SER A 270 1.34 -4.39 -0.03
N PRO A 271 1.72 -3.20 -0.54
CA PRO A 271 0.83 -2.19 -1.14
C PRO A 271 0.54 -2.39 -2.62
#